data_AF-A0A660QJE0-F1
#
_entry.id   AF-A0A660QJE0-F1
#
_cell.length_a   1.000
_cell.length_b   1.000
_cell.length_c   1.000
_cell.angle_alpha   90.00
_cell.angle_beta   90.00
_cell.angle_gamma   90.00
#
_symmetry.space_group_name_H-M   'P 1'
#
loop_
_entity.id
_entity.type
_entity.pdbx_description
1 polymer ?
#
loop_
_entity_poly.entity_id
_entity_poly.type
_entity_poly.pdbx_seq_one_letter_code
_entity_poly.pdbx_strand_id
1 'polypeptide(L)'
;MHGFLLWLTICINLLLAIFFASSLFLGRKYRTKLRKERDVLLQEKEATLGFVHNVGEVFVDAESVDMDSLLTRVLHYAVRTCKAGSGAIHIVNTKSSQLEARAVSGIFPPPFNTAAARIELERGATGSLEKMVRDMPVPFGKGLIGEAAVLGNSVLVEDADIDSRIPQLQAEFLKIRTMIVVPMRFGNHTIGVMTLVNRTNGGRFALPDLNLAQALAAQASVPIHYAGLQEALEDKRQLDRDMQIAQQIQSSLLPQELPSYPAVELAAFNLPAMEIGGDYYDCIQIDDKHIGLAIADVSGKGVGGALMMAVCRSVLRVNAPNVYDPASMLCSLNETLASNLAEDMFISMLYMVLNLETHQLSFARAGHEAPILIRKGEAKAAQLETNGIVIGLVDKEVFGSAIETQNITLHPGDLLVTYTDGITEAMNSEDEEWGTENLVAAIERMADASAHDLLNDIRQSVLTFVGNNRQYDDMTMLALKIQ
;
A
#
# COMPACT_ATOMS: atom_id res chain seq x y z
N MET A 1 55.51 -3.65 85.60
CA MET A 1 54.58 -2.83 84.79
C MET A 1 55.14 -2.39 83.44
N HIS A 2 56.45 -2.12 83.26
CA HIS A 2 56.98 -1.62 81.98
C HIS A 2 56.96 -2.62 80.79
N GLY A 3 57.14 -3.92 81.01
CA GLY A 3 57.15 -4.91 79.91
C GLY A 3 55.78 -5.12 79.23
N PHE A 4 54.68 -5.00 79.98
CA PHE A 4 53.32 -5.18 79.44
C PHE A 4 52.88 -4.00 78.56
N LEU A 5 53.23 -2.76 78.96
CA LEU A 5 52.97 -1.58 78.13
C LEU A 5 53.76 -1.60 76.81
N LEU A 6 55.00 -2.11 76.82
CA LEU A 6 55.82 -2.22 75.61
C LEU A 6 55.25 -3.28 74.65
N TRP A 7 54.76 -4.40 75.17
CA TRP A 7 54.13 -5.45 74.35
C TRP A 7 52.80 -4.98 73.76
N LEU A 8 51.99 -4.26 74.53
CA LEU A 8 50.72 -3.69 74.07
C LEU A 8 50.92 -2.65 72.95
N THR A 9 51.93 -1.77 73.06
CA THR A 9 52.23 -0.79 72.00
C THR A 9 52.76 -1.45 70.73
N ILE A 10 53.56 -2.52 70.84
CA ILE A 10 53.99 -3.31 69.69
C ILE A 10 52.79 -3.96 69.01
N CYS A 11 51.89 -4.61 69.76
CA CYS A 11 50.67 -5.22 69.19
C CYS A 11 49.75 -4.19 68.52
N ILE A 12 49.55 -3.03 69.12
CA ILE A 12 48.73 -1.95 68.52
C ILE A 12 49.37 -1.44 67.22
N ASN A 13 50.68 -1.20 67.20
CA ASN A 13 51.38 -0.78 65.99
C ASN A 13 51.34 -1.84 64.89
N LEU A 14 51.40 -3.13 65.24
CA LEU A 14 51.31 -4.23 64.29
C LEU A 14 49.90 -4.36 63.70
N LEU A 15 48.86 -4.19 64.53
CA LEU A 15 47.47 -4.13 64.07
C LEU A 15 47.20 -2.91 63.17
N LEU A 16 47.73 -1.74 63.52
CA LEU A 16 47.65 -0.54 62.68
C LEU A 16 48.37 -0.75 61.34
N ALA A 17 49.54 -1.37 61.34
CA ALA A 17 50.28 -1.69 60.11
C ALA A 17 49.51 -2.67 59.21
N ILE A 18 48.90 -3.71 59.78
CA ILE A 18 48.06 -4.67 59.04
C ILE A 18 46.82 -3.98 58.47
N PHE A 19 46.15 -3.14 59.26
CA PHE A 19 44.99 -2.37 58.81
C PHE A 19 45.35 -1.43 57.64
N PHE A 20 46.49 -0.74 57.75
CA PHE A 20 46.96 0.15 56.70
C PHE A 20 47.35 -0.60 55.41
N ALA A 21 48.02 -1.75 55.55
CA ALA A 21 48.37 -2.61 54.43
C ALA A 21 47.12 -3.20 53.74
N SER A 22 46.12 -3.63 54.51
CA SER A 22 44.84 -4.13 54.00
C SER A 22 44.06 -3.02 53.27
N SER A 23 43.95 -1.83 53.88
CA SER A 23 43.31 -0.66 53.25
C SER A 23 44.00 -0.25 51.94
N LEU A 24 45.34 -0.25 51.90
CA LEU A 24 46.10 0.00 50.68
C LEU A 24 45.86 -1.08 49.61
N PHE A 25 45.77 -2.36 49.99
CA PHE A 25 45.51 -3.47 49.09
C PHE A 25 44.10 -3.40 48.50
N LEU A 26 43.07 -3.19 49.34
CA LEU A 26 41.69 -2.97 48.88
C LEU A 26 41.59 -1.72 47.99
N GLY A 27 42.24 -0.62 48.38
CA GLY A 27 42.27 0.61 47.60
C GLY A 27 43.00 0.47 46.26
N ARG A 28 44.02 -0.38 46.15
CA ARG A 28 44.64 -0.75 44.87
C ARG A 28 43.70 -1.59 44.03
N LYS A 29 43.07 -2.63 44.59
CA LYS A 29 42.12 -3.50 43.89
C LYS A 29 40.93 -2.70 43.33
N TYR A 30 40.38 -1.78 44.13
CA TYR A 30 39.29 -0.89 43.73
C TYR A 30 39.71 0.07 42.61
N ARG A 31 40.89 0.70 42.71
CA ARG A 31 41.43 1.57 41.66
C ARG A 31 41.69 0.82 40.34
N THR A 32 42.17 -0.43 40.41
CA THR A 32 42.38 -1.25 39.21
C THR A 32 41.05 -1.64 38.55
N LYS A 33 40.01 -1.93 39.35
CA LYS A 33 38.66 -2.19 38.85
C LYS A 33 38.08 -0.96 38.14
N LEU A 34 38.12 0.21 38.79
CA LEU A 34 37.65 1.47 38.22
C LEU A 34 38.40 1.86 36.94
N ARG A 35 39.72 1.61 36.87
CA ARG A 35 40.50 1.85 35.64
C ARG A 35 40.03 0.97 34.48
N LYS A 36 39.80 -0.32 34.72
CA LYS A 36 39.25 -1.23 33.71
C LYS A 36 37.86 -0.79 33.24
N GLU A 37 36.96 -0.43 34.17
CA GLU A 37 35.62 0.08 33.83
C GLU A 37 35.71 1.37 33.00
N ARG A 38 36.56 2.32 33.40
CA ARG A 38 36.80 3.56 32.65
C ARG A 38 37.33 3.28 31.24
N ASP A 39 38.31 2.39 31.10
CA ASP A 39 38.94 2.11 29.80
C ASP A 39 37.93 1.43 28.86
N VAL A 40 37.04 0.57 29.36
CA VAL A 40 35.91 0.02 28.59
C VAL A 40 34.94 1.12 28.16
N LEU A 41 34.53 2.00 29.07
CA LEU A 41 33.62 3.11 28.76
C LEU A 41 34.24 4.10 27.76
N LEU A 42 35.54 4.35 27.82
CA LEU A 42 36.25 5.20 26.86
C LEU A 42 36.30 4.55 25.47
N GLN A 43 36.58 3.25 25.40
CA GLN A 43 36.54 2.50 24.16
C GLN A 43 35.14 2.48 23.55
N GLU A 44 34.10 2.28 24.38
CA GLU A 44 32.69 2.34 23.96
C GLU A 44 32.33 3.73 23.41
N LYS A 45 32.76 4.80 24.12
CA LYS A 45 32.55 6.19 23.70
C LYS A 45 33.28 6.52 22.39
N GLU A 46 34.54 6.11 22.23
CA GLU A 46 35.33 6.35 21.01
C GLU A 46 34.78 5.59 19.81
N ALA A 47 34.40 4.31 19.99
CA ALA A 47 33.78 3.52 18.95
C ALA A 47 32.43 4.11 18.52
N THR A 48 31.62 4.54 19.50
CA THR A 48 30.36 5.26 19.28
C THR A 48 30.60 6.57 18.51
N LEU A 49 31.49 7.43 18.97
CA LEU A 49 31.76 8.72 18.31
C LEU A 49 32.34 8.53 16.90
N GLY A 50 33.25 7.58 16.72
CA GLY A 50 33.78 7.22 15.40
C GLY A 50 32.70 6.68 14.47
N PHE A 51 31.76 5.90 14.99
CA PHE A 51 30.61 5.44 14.22
C PHE A 51 29.67 6.60 13.86
N VAL A 52 29.28 7.46 14.81
CA VAL A 52 28.46 8.66 14.51
C VAL A 52 29.12 9.53 13.46
N HIS A 53 30.44 9.75 13.54
CA HIS A 53 31.16 10.58 12.58
C HIS A 53 31.16 9.94 11.17
N ASN A 54 31.46 8.64 11.08
CA ASN A 54 31.50 7.91 9.81
C ASN A 54 30.10 7.66 9.21
N VAL A 55 29.09 7.48 10.06
CA VAL A 55 27.68 7.40 9.65
C VAL A 55 27.19 8.78 9.23
N GLY A 56 27.53 9.82 9.98
CA GLY A 56 27.24 11.21 9.66
C GLY A 56 27.83 11.64 8.32
N GLU A 57 29.07 11.24 7.99
CA GLU A 57 29.66 11.45 6.66
C GLU A 57 28.88 10.74 5.54
N VAL A 58 28.22 9.60 5.81
CA VAL A 58 27.30 8.97 4.84
C VAL A 58 26.10 9.85 4.54
N PHE A 59 25.65 10.66 5.49
CA PHE A 59 24.50 11.56 5.35
C PHE A 59 24.86 12.93 4.77
N VAL A 60 26.15 13.31 4.75
CA VAL A 60 26.56 14.60 4.15
C VAL A 60 26.47 14.57 2.62
N ASP A 61 26.54 13.38 2.00
CA ASP A 61 26.38 13.19 0.55
C ASP A 61 24.95 12.76 0.14
N ALA A 62 23.94 13.03 0.97
CA ALA A 62 22.61 12.42 0.90
C ALA A 62 21.60 13.02 -0.10
N GLU A 63 21.99 13.10 -1.38
CA GLU A 63 20.99 13.05 -2.47
C GLU A 63 20.76 11.62 -2.98
N SER A 64 21.54 10.62 -2.56
CA SER A 64 21.47 9.26 -3.12
C SER A 64 21.95 8.12 -2.21
N VAL A 65 21.62 8.12 -0.91
CA VAL A 65 22.01 6.98 -0.05
C VAL A 65 21.04 5.82 -0.24
N ASP A 66 21.45 4.86 -1.07
CA ASP A 66 20.80 3.55 -1.17
C ASP A 66 20.81 2.80 0.18
N MET A 67 19.66 2.23 0.54
CA MET A 67 19.47 1.50 1.81
C MET A 67 20.42 0.31 1.93
N ASP A 68 20.64 -0.44 0.85
CA ASP A 68 21.48 -1.63 0.90
C ASP A 68 22.95 -1.26 1.12
N SER A 69 23.41 -0.18 0.49
CA SER A 69 24.73 0.42 0.75
C SER A 69 24.87 0.87 2.21
N LEU A 70 23.86 1.54 2.78
CA LEU A 70 23.86 1.95 4.19
C LEU A 70 23.97 0.74 5.13
N LEU A 71 23.12 -0.27 4.95
CA LEU A 71 23.11 -1.48 5.76
C LEU A 71 24.43 -2.24 5.67
N THR A 72 25.00 -2.34 4.47
CA THR A 72 26.29 -2.99 4.24
C THR A 72 27.41 -2.27 5.00
N ARG A 73 27.44 -0.94 4.97
CA ARG A 73 28.43 -0.13 5.71
C ARG A 73 28.26 -0.28 7.22
N VAL A 74 27.02 -0.17 7.73
CA VAL A 74 26.70 -0.37 9.15
C VAL A 74 27.20 -1.73 9.62
N LEU A 75 26.86 -2.79 8.87
CA LEU A 75 27.26 -4.15 9.21
C LEU A 75 28.78 -4.33 9.17
N HIS A 76 29.45 -3.79 8.15
CA HIS A 76 30.90 -3.83 8.04
C HIS A 76 31.58 -3.19 9.25
N TYR A 77 31.10 -2.02 9.70
CA TYR A 77 31.62 -1.37 10.91
C TYR A 77 31.33 -2.18 12.17
N ALA A 78 30.14 -2.75 12.32
CA ALA A 78 29.79 -3.58 13.47
C ALA A 78 30.68 -4.83 13.56
N VAL A 79 30.87 -5.53 12.43
CA VAL A 79 31.74 -6.70 12.34
C VAL A 79 33.18 -6.35 12.73
N ARG A 80 33.73 -5.24 12.19
CA ARG A 80 35.11 -4.81 12.53
C ARG A 80 35.25 -4.39 13.99
N THR A 81 34.34 -3.56 14.50
CA THR A 81 34.46 -2.97 15.84
C THR A 81 34.26 -4.02 16.93
N CYS A 82 33.31 -4.95 16.77
CA CYS A 82 33.10 -6.06 17.68
C CYS A 82 34.08 -7.23 17.47
N LYS A 83 34.92 -7.16 16.43
CA LYS A 83 35.85 -8.23 16.01
C LYS A 83 35.13 -9.54 15.70
N ALA A 84 33.93 -9.45 15.12
CA ALA A 84 33.13 -10.59 14.69
C ALA A 84 33.71 -11.24 13.42
N GLY A 85 33.53 -12.55 13.25
CA GLY A 85 33.94 -13.28 12.06
C GLY A 85 32.96 -13.10 10.89
N SER A 86 31.68 -12.94 11.22
CA SER A 86 30.62 -12.66 10.25
C SER A 86 29.44 -11.94 10.91
N GLY A 87 28.54 -11.40 10.11
CA GLY A 87 27.29 -10.85 10.60
C GLY A 87 26.23 -10.70 9.51
N ALA A 88 25.01 -10.37 9.92
CA ALA A 88 23.91 -10.05 9.02
C ALA A 88 22.98 -9.02 9.66
N ILE A 89 22.33 -8.20 8.83
CA ILE A 89 21.21 -7.34 9.23
C ILE A 89 19.95 -7.83 8.52
N HIS A 90 18.95 -8.19 9.31
CA HIS A 90 17.63 -8.54 8.82
C HIS A 90 16.68 -7.37 9.06
N ILE A 91 16.03 -6.86 8.02
CA ILE A 91 15.06 -5.77 8.12
C ILE A 91 13.65 -6.33 8.22
N VAL A 92 12.82 -5.68 9.03
CA VAL A 92 11.43 -6.07 9.23
C VAL A 92 10.61 -5.74 7.98
N ASN A 93 9.96 -6.74 7.40
CA ASN A 93 8.92 -6.57 6.39
C ASN A 93 7.55 -6.65 7.07
N THR A 94 6.89 -5.49 7.22
CA THR A 94 5.59 -5.39 7.89
C THR A 94 4.44 -6.00 7.08
N LYS A 95 4.58 -6.14 5.76
CA LYS A 95 3.55 -6.75 4.90
C LYS A 95 3.53 -8.28 5.04
N SER A 96 4.69 -8.91 5.21
CA SER A 96 4.82 -10.38 5.28
C SER A 96 4.98 -10.93 6.69
N SER A 97 5.06 -10.08 7.73
CA SER A 97 5.31 -10.47 9.14
C SER A 97 6.59 -11.32 9.30
N GLN A 98 7.62 -10.98 8.53
CA GLN A 98 8.89 -11.70 8.46
C GLN A 98 10.05 -10.69 8.44
N LEU A 99 11.28 -11.15 8.69
CA LEU A 99 12.50 -10.38 8.46
C LEU A 99 13.27 -10.91 7.26
N GLU A 100 13.83 -10.00 6.47
CA GLU A 100 14.59 -10.29 5.27
C GLU A 100 16.03 -9.83 5.44
N ALA A 101 17.00 -10.68 5.11
CA ALA A 101 18.41 -10.31 5.21
C ALA A 101 18.79 -9.34 4.08
N ARG A 102 19.02 -8.07 4.41
CA ARG A 102 19.40 -7.02 3.45
C ARG A 102 20.90 -6.72 3.44
N ALA A 103 21.63 -7.14 4.47
CA ALA A 103 23.09 -7.10 4.47
C ALA A 103 23.68 -8.36 5.13
N VAL A 104 24.73 -8.91 4.53
CA VAL A 104 25.48 -10.05 5.03
C VAL A 104 26.98 -9.76 4.89
N SER A 105 27.79 -10.18 5.86
CA SER A 105 29.23 -9.97 5.86
C SER A 105 29.95 -11.19 6.39
N GLY A 106 30.99 -11.63 5.67
CA GLY A 106 31.71 -12.86 5.97
C GLY A 106 30.89 -14.13 5.72
N ILE A 107 31.32 -15.24 6.29
CA ILE A 107 30.63 -16.53 6.18
C ILE A 107 29.56 -16.61 7.26
N PHE A 108 28.42 -15.95 7.02
CA PHE A 108 27.30 -15.95 7.96
C PHE A 108 26.51 -17.27 7.87
N PRO A 109 26.25 -17.95 9.00
CA PRO A 109 25.49 -19.20 9.01
C PRO A 109 24.00 -18.95 8.73
N PRO A 110 23.32 -19.87 8.02
CA PRO A 110 21.88 -19.74 7.78
C PRO A 110 21.11 -19.79 9.11
N PRO A 111 20.04 -18.98 9.27
CA PRO A 111 19.27 -18.90 10.52
C PRO A 111 18.51 -20.20 10.83
N PHE A 112 18.24 -21.03 9.81
CA PHE A 112 17.56 -22.32 9.96
C PHE A 112 18.33 -23.44 9.26
N ASN A 113 18.28 -24.64 9.84
CA ASN A 113 18.81 -25.85 9.20
C ASN A 113 17.76 -26.42 8.23
N THR A 114 17.88 -26.10 6.94
CA THR A 114 16.97 -26.57 5.88
C THR A 114 17.66 -27.58 4.95
N ALA A 115 16.87 -28.44 4.29
CA ALA A 115 17.39 -29.41 3.32
C ALA A 115 18.11 -28.72 2.14
N ALA A 116 17.61 -27.56 1.69
CA ALA A 116 18.24 -26.74 0.65
C ALA A 116 19.60 -26.19 1.08
N ALA A 117 19.71 -25.72 2.34
CA ALA A 117 20.98 -25.28 2.90
C ALA A 117 22.02 -26.42 2.90
N ARG A 118 21.62 -27.65 3.23
CA ARG A 118 22.51 -28.82 3.22
C ARG A 118 23.07 -29.12 1.81
N ILE A 119 22.24 -29.04 0.77
CA ILE A 119 22.65 -29.35 -0.62
C ILE A 119 23.65 -28.33 -1.17
N GLU A 120 23.44 -27.04 -0.92
CA GLU A 120 24.40 -26.01 -1.37
C GLU A 120 25.69 -26.03 -0.56
N LEU A 121 25.61 -26.36 0.73
CA LEU A 121 26.79 -26.53 1.59
C LEU A 121 27.70 -27.67 1.13
N GLU A 122 27.13 -28.75 0.59
CA GLU A 122 27.88 -29.86 -0.01
C GLU A 122 28.59 -29.46 -1.33
N ARG A 123 28.15 -28.38 -2.00
CA ARG A 123 28.71 -27.90 -3.27
C ARG A 123 29.85 -26.88 -3.12
N GLY A 124 30.17 -26.43 -1.90
CA GLY A 124 31.36 -25.63 -1.61
C GLY A 124 31.40 -24.21 -2.19
N ALA A 125 30.26 -23.65 -2.59
CA ALA A 125 30.18 -22.32 -3.22
C ALA A 125 29.94 -21.22 -2.17
N THR A 126 31.00 -20.52 -1.73
CA THR A 126 30.91 -19.41 -0.77
C THR A 126 30.07 -18.22 -1.25
N GLY A 127 30.03 -17.94 -2.57
CA GLY A 127 29.13 -16.95 -3.16
C GLY A 127 27.64 -17.36 -3.13
N SER A 128 27.35 -18.65 -2.93
CA SER A 128 25.98 -19.20 -2.83
C SER A 128 25.38 -18.97 -1.44
N LEU A 129 26.23 -18.91 -0.41
CA LEU A 129 25.82 -18.75 0.99
C LEU A 129 25.20 -17.38 1.30
N GLU A 130 25.78 -16.30 0.80
CA GLU A 130 25.17 -14.96 0.97
C GLU A 130 23.78 -14.90 0.33
N LYS A 131 23.67 -15.37 -0.92
CA LYS A 131 22.39 -15.41 -1.64
C LYS A 131 21.36 -16.25 -0.89
N MET A 132 21.76 -17.42 -0.40
CA MET A 132 20.88 -18.29 0.40
C MET A 132 20.38 -17.60 1.67
N VAL A 133 21.24 -16.87 2.39
CA VAL A 133 20.84 -16.14 3.60
C VAL A 133 19.86 -15.02 3.25
N ARG A 134 20.09 -14.31 2.13
CA ARG A 134 19.17 -13.27 1.61
C ARG A 134 17.81 -13.85 1.23
N ASP A 135 17.80 -15.02 0.60
CA ASP A 135 16.58 -15.70 0.14
C ASP A 135 15.86 -16.48 1.26
N MET A 136 16.39 -16.49 2.50
CA MET A 136 15.82 -17.20 3.64
C MET A 136 15.17 -16.22 4.64
N PRO A 137 13.86 -15.93 4.51
CA PRO A 137 13.18 -15.05 5.44
C PRO A 137 13.06 -15.68 6.83
N VAL A 138 13.08 -14.83 7.85
CA VAL A 138 12.94 -15.20 9.26
C VAL A 138 11.56 -14.80 9.76
N PRO A 139 10.65 -15.75 10.03
CA PRO A 139 9.36 -15.44 10.64
C PRO A 139 9.50 -14.80 12.03
N PHE A 140 8.59 -13.89 12.37
CA PHE A 140 8.51 -13.32 13.71
C PHE A 140 8.38 -14.40 14.78
N GLY A 141 9.09 -14.21 15.89
CA GLY A 141 9.12 -15.17 17.01
C GLY A 141 9.87 -16.47 16.71
N LYS A 142 10.41 -16.68 15.50
CA LYS A 142 11.12 -17.91 15.15
C LYS A 142 12.64 -17.75 15.30
N GLY A 143 13.21 -18.54 16.21
CA GLY A 143 14.64 -18.49 16.54
C GLY A 143 15.05 -17.16 17.18
N LEU A 144 16.32 -17.02 17.54
CA LEU A 144 16.79 -15.83 18.28
C LEU A 144 16.58 -14.52 17.51
N ILE A 145 16.69 -14.54 16.17
CA ILE A 145 16.50 -13.35 15.33
C ILE A 145 15.02 -12.93 15.33
N GLY A 146 14.10 -13.87 15.09
CA GLY A 146 12.67 -13.59 15.10
C GLY A 146 12.13 -13.23 16.48
N GLU A 147 12.65 -13.85 17.55
CA GLU A 147 12.32 -13.50 18.94
C GLU A 147 12.80 -12.09 19.29
N ALA A 148 14.04 -11.73 18.93
CA ALA A 148 14.58 -10.40 19.18
C ALA A 148 13.78 -9.31 18.45
N ALA A 149 13.26 -9.62 17.25
CA ALA A 149 12.40 -8.71 16.50
C ALA A 149 11.11 -8.36 17.25
N VAL A 150 10.45 -9.37 17.82
CA VAL A 150 9.17 -9.24 18.54
C VAL A 150 9.35 -8.67 19.94
N LEU A 151 10.29 -9.23 20.71
CA LEU A 151 10.48 -8.87 22.12
C LEU A 151 11.29 -7.58 22.29
N GLY A 152 12.09 -7.20 21.30
CA GLY A 152 12.95 -6.02 21.36
C GLY A 152 14.09 -6.13 22.38
N ASN A 153 14.44 -7.36 22.79
CA ASN A 153 15.53 -7.66 23.71
C ASN A 153 16.77 -8.14 22.96
N SER A 154 17.95 -7.68 23.39
CA SER A 154 19.22 -8.19 22.88
C SER A 154 19.61 -9.50 23.55
N VAL A 155 20.25 -10.39 22.80
CA VAL A 155 20.69 -11.71 23.27
C VAL A 155 22.19 -11.85 23.07
N LEU A 156 22.89 -12.24 24.12
CA LEU A 156 24.29 -12.69 24.06
C LEU A 156 24.31 -14.20 24.33
N VAL A 157 24.82 -14.95 23.36
CA VAL A 157 25.14 -16.37 23.48
C VAL A 157 26.65 -16.48 23.63
N GLU A 158 27.11 -16.60 24.87
CA GLU A 158 28.54 -16.78 25.16
C GLU A 158 29.04 -18.15 24.70
N ASP A 159 28.20 -19.17 24.84
CA ASP A 159 28.50 -20.56 24.49
C ASP A 159 27.34 -21.21 23.73
N ALA A 160 27.51 -21.33 22.42
CA ALA A 160 26.48 -21.87 21.55
C ALA A 160 26.38 -23.41 21.62
N ASP A 161 27.39 -24.11 22.13
CA ASP A 161 27.35 -25.58 22.22
C ASP A 161 26.32 -26.06 23.28
N ILE A 162 25.96 -25.20 24.24
CA ILE A 162 25.01 -25.49 25.32
C ILE A 162 23.66 -24.76 25.18
N ASP A 163 23.51 -23.87 24.20
CA ASP A 163 22.27 -23.13 23.97
C ASP A 163 21.40 -23.84 22.93
N SER A 164 20.30 -24.45 23.39
CA SER A 164 19.39 -25.24 22.55
C SER A 164 18.66 -24.42 21.47
N ARG A 165 18.70 -23.09 21.55
CA ARG A 165 18.09 -22.18 20.56
C ARG A 165 18.97 -21.98 19.32
N ILE A 166 20.24 -22.38 19.38
CA ILE A 166 21.17 -22.27 18.26
C ILE A 166 21.03 -23.47 17.31
N PRO A 167 20.89 -23.25 16.00
CA PRO A 167 20.84 -24.35 15.03
C PRO A 167 22.17 -25.12 14.99
N GLN A 168 22.10 -26.44 15.14
CA GLN A 168 23.25 -27.32 15.01
C GLN A 168 23.54 -27.58 13.51
N LEU A 169 24.63 -26.99 13.01
CA LEU A 169 25.06 -27.09 11.61
C LEU A 169 26.22 -28.10 11.49
N GLN A 170 26.15 -28.98 10.48
CA GLN A 170 27.11 -30.08 10.30
C GLN A 170 28.48 -29.61 9.75
N ALA A 171 28.51 -28.49 9.02
CA ALA A 171 29.73 -27.96 8.43
C ALA A 171 30.52 -27.14 9.48
N GLU A 172 31.77 -27.54 9.74
CA GLU A 172 32.62 -26.93 10.78
C GLU A 172 32.83 -25.41 10.57
N PHE A 173 32.92 -24.96 9.32
CA PHE A 173 33.08 -23.54 8.99
C PHE A 173 31.82 -22.69 9.22
N LEU A 174 30.64 -23.32 9.41
CA LEU A 174 29.39 -22.64 9.79
C LEU A 174 29.09 -22.75 11.28
N LYS A 175 29.92 -23.46 12.05
CA LYS A 175 29.64 -23.71 13.46
C LYS A 175 29.57 -22.38 14.24
N ILE A 176 28.42 -22.13 14.85
CA ILE A 176 28.23 -20.99 15.76
C ILE A 176 28.84 -21.40 17.10
N ARG A 177 29.81 -20.62 17.61
CA ARG A 177 30.44 -20.80 18.94
C ARG A 177 29.97 -19.75 19.92
N THR A 178 29.73 -18.54 19.42
CA THR A 178 29.21 -17.40 20.18
C THR A 178 28.45 -16.48 19.23
N MET A 179 27.39 -15.83 19.72
CA MET A 179 26.50 -15.00 18.92
C MET A 179 26.02 -13.80 19.72
N ILE A 180 25.90 -12.65 19.05
CA ILE A 180 25.21 -11.46 19.54
C ILE A 180 24.03 -11.21 18.60
N VAL A 181 22.84 -11.03 19.17
CA VAL A 181 21.62 -10.64 18.45
C VAL A 181 21.10 -9.34 19.05
N VAL A 182 21.01 -8.29 18.25
CA VAL A 182 20.62 -6.96 18.71
C VAL A 182 19.50 -6.42 17.84
N PRO A 183 18.32 -6.12 18.41
CA PRO A 183 17.27 -5.42 17.70
C PRO A 183 17.68 -3.98 17.44
N MET A 184 17.45 -3.53 16.21
CA MET A 184 17.58 -2.16 15.76
C MET A 184 16.23 -1.48 15.98
N ARG A 185 16.15 -0.50 16.87
CA ARG A 185 14.88 0.06 17.35
C ARG A 185 14.78 1.55 17.07
N PHE A 186 13.61 1.99 16.64
CA PHE A 186 13.23 3.39 16.52
C PHE A 186 11.96 3.62 17.34
N GLY A 187 12.08 4.38 18.44
CA GLY A 187 11.03 4.46 19.46
C GLY A 187 10.73 3.07 20.05
N ASN A 188 9.46 2.68 20.03
CA ASN A 188 9.03 1.37 20.53
C ASN A 188 9.12 0.23 19.50
N HIS A 189 9.36 0.55 18.22
CA HIS A 189 9.31 -0.42 17.13
C HIS A 189 10.70 -0.95 16.80
N THR A 190 10.79 -2.25 16.51
CA THR A 190 11.99 -2.86 15.93
C THR A 190 11.92 -2.74 14.42
N ILE A 191 12.91 -2.08 13.80
CA ILE A 191 13.00 -1.93 12.33
C ILE A 191 13.85 -3.04 11.69
N GLY A 192 14.67 -3.73 12.49
CA GLY A 192 15.52 -4.81 12.03
C GLY A 192 16.29 -5.47 13.17
N VAL A 193 17.09 -6.47 12.86
CA VAL A 193 17.91 -7.21 13.82
C VAL A 193 19.31 -7.39 13.24
N MET A 194 20.31 -6.90 13.96
CA MET A 194 21.72 -7.11 13.65
C MET A 194 22.23 -8.33 14.42
N THR A 195 22.83 -9.26 13.68
CA THR A 195 23.40 -10.50 14.24
C THR A 195 24.89 -10.55 13.95
N LEU A 196 25.70 -10.81 14.97
CA LEU A 196 27.14 -11.00 14.86
C LEU A 196 27.51 -12.40 15.36
N VAL A 197 28.37 -13.10 14.62
CA VAL A 197 28.70 -14.50 14.90
C VAL A 197 30.20 -14.69 14.94
N ASN A 198 30.63 -15.42 15.99
CA ASN A 198 32.01 -15.83 16.28
C ASN A 198 33.01 -14.66 16.41
N ARG A 199 34.00 -14.78 17.29
CA ARG A 199 35.12 -13.81 17.30
C ARG A 199 36.22 -14.24 16.34
N THR A 200 36.83 -13.27 15.67
CA THR A 200 38.00 -13.48 14.80
C THR A 200 39.21 -14.04 15.55
N ASN A 201 39.35 -13.76 16.84
CA ASN A 201 40.45 -14.27 17.67
C ASN A 201 40.16 -15.65 18.29
N GLY A 202 39.04 -16.30 17.96
CA GLY A 202 38.63 -17.59 18.50
C GLY A 202 38.05 -17.56 19.93
N GLY A 203 37.97 -16.40 20.56
CA GLY A 203 37.33 -16.22 21.87
C GLY A 203 35.80 -16.17 21.82
N ARG A 204 35.18 -16.01 23.00
CA ARG A 204 33.73 -15.82 23.16
C ARG A 204 33.39 -14.33 23.22
N PHE A 205 32.20 -13.95 22.76
CA PHE A 205 31.67 -12.62 23.03
C PHE A 205 31.37 -12.50 24.52
N ALA A 206 31.58 -11.30 25.05
CA ALA A 206 31.24 -10.95 26.42
C ALA A 206 30.33 -9.73 26.45
N LEU A 207 29.84 -9.38 27.64
CA LEU A 207 28.94 -8.24 27.83
C LEU A 207 29.46 -6.91 27.22
N PRO A 208 30.76 -6.56 27.27
CA PRO A 208 31.25 -5.36 26.58
C PRO A 208 31.07 -5.39 25.05
N ASP A 209 31.15 -6.57 24.43
CA ASP A 209 30.91 -6.71 22.99
C ASP A 209 29.42 -6.53 22.66
N LEU A 210 28.53 -7.03 23.54
CA LEU A 210 27.07 -6.80 23.43
C LEU A 210 26.74 -5.31 23.56
N ASN A 211 27.26 -4.63 24.59
CA ASN A 211 27.01 -3.20 24.81
C ASN A 211 27.43 -2.36 23.60
N LEU A 212 28.60 -2.68 23.04
CA LEU A 212 29.08 -2.03 21.82
C LEU A 212 28.14 -2.29 20.62
N ALA A 213 27.72 -3.54 20.41
CA ALA A 213 26.78 -3.88 19.34
C ALA A 213 25.42 -3.18 19.53
N GLN A 214 24.94 -3.05 20.77
CA GLN A 214 23.73 -2.29 21.13
C GLN A 214 23.87 -0.80 20.81
N ALA A 215 25.00 -0.18 21.16
CA ALA A 215 25.26 1.21 20.86
C ALA A 215 25.29 1.47 19.33
N LEU A 216 25.97 0.59 18.58
CA LEU A 216 26.03 0.65 17.12
C LEU A 216 24.64 0.45 16.48
N ALA A 217 23.88 -0.55 16.94
CA ALA A 217 22.53 -0.80 16.46
C ALA A 217 21.62 0.42 16.71
N ALA A 218 21.64 0.99 17.92
CA ALA A 218 20.84 2.15 18.27
C ALA A 218 21.15 3.36 17.37
N GLN A 219 22.44 3.63 17.12
CA GLN A 219 22.85 4.74 16.25
C GLN A 219 22.52 4.50 14.78
N ALA A 220 22.64 3.27 14.30
CA ALA A 220 22.26 2.91 12.93
C ALA A 220 20.75 2.90 12.73
N SER A 221 19.96 2.71 13.79
CA SER A 221 18.51 2.57 13.68
C SER A 221 17.84 3.84 13.14
N VAL A 222 18.30 5.02 13.55
CA VAL A 222 17.77 6.31 13.08
C VAL A 222 17.92 6.48 11.56
N PRO A 223 19.14 6.42 11.00
CA PRO A 223 19.33 6.59 9.57
C PRO A 223 18.68 5.50 8.71
N ILE A 224 18.70 4.24 9.18
CA ILE A 224 18.01 3.13 8.49
C ILE A 224 16.50 3.38 8.49
N HIS A 225 15.92 3.88 9.59
CA HIS A 225 14.50 4.21 9.60
C HIS A 225 14.15 5.30 8.57
N TYR A 226 14.94 6.37 8.49
CA TYR A 226 14.72 7.45 7.53
C TYR A 226 14.87 7.01 6.08
N ALA A 227 15.89 6.22 5.76
CA ALA A 227 16.07 5.67 4.41
C ALA A 227 14.87 4.78 4.00
N GLY A 228 14.34 3.99 4.92
CA GLY A 228 13.19 3.12 4.64
C GLY A 228 11.89 3.90 4.46
N LEU A 229 11.73 5.01 5.19
CA LEU A 229 10.62 5.94 4.97
C LEU A 229 10.72 6.63 3.60
N GLN A 230 11.92 7.02 3.18
CA GLN A 230 12.12 7.63 1.85
C GLN A 230 11.82 6.64 0.72
N GLU A 231 12.29 5.39 0.83
CA GLU A 231 11.98 4.30 -0.11
C GLU A 231 10.46 4.11 -0.24
N ALA A 232 9.75 3.98 0.89
CA ALA A 232 8.29 3.83 0.89
C ALA A 232 7.53 5.06 0.34
N LEU A 233 8.05 6.27 0.57
CA LEU A 233 7.46 7.50 0.01
C LEU A 233 7.65 7.58 -1.50
N GLU A 234 8.79 7.16 -2.03
CA GLU A 234 9.02 7.17 -3.47
C GLU A 234 8.19 6.11 -4.19
N ASP A 235 8.07 4.91 -3.61
CA ASP A 235 7.16 3.87 -4.11
C ASP A 235 5.72 4.39 -4.16
N LYS A 236 5.26 5.05 -3.08
CA LYS A 236 3.93 5.66 -3.05
C LYS A 236 3.77 6.72 -4.13
N ARG A 237 4.75 7.63 -4.27
CA ARG A 237 4.70 8.68 -5.30
C ARG A 237 4.65 8.11 -6.70
N GLN A 238 5.36 7.01 -6.96
CA GLN A 238 5.31 6.33 -8.24
C GLN A 238 3.90 5.78 -8.51
N LEU A 239 3.29 5.11 -7.53
CA LEU A 239 1.91 4.63 -7.65
C LEU A 239 0.92 5.78 -7.86
N ASP A 240 1.03 6.87 -7.09
CA ASP A 240 0.17 8.05 -7.24
C ASP A 240 0.31 8.66 -8.65
N ARG A 241 1.54 8.72 -9.20
CA ARG A 241 1.80 9.16 -10.59
C ARG A 241 1.14 8.24 -11.62
N ASP A 242 1.28 6.92 -11.45
CA ASP A 242 0.71 5.94 -12.37
C ASP A 242 -0.83 6.01 -12.35
N MET A 243 -1.44 6.23 -11.17
CA MET A 243 -2.89 6.45 -11.05
C MET A 243 -3.35 7.75 -11.71
N GLN A 244 -2.60 8.84 -11.57
CA GLN A 244 -2.90 10.10 -12.27
C GLN A 244 -2.85 9.95 -13.79
N ILE A 245 -1.88 9.20 -14.31
CA ILE A 245 -1.79 8.91 -15.75
C ILE A 245 -3.01 8.08 -16.20
N ALA A 246 -3.38 7.06 -15.43
CA ALA A 246 -4.53 6.24 -15.74
C ALA A 246 -5.85 7.04 -15.70
N GLN A 247 -6.01 7.94 -14.73
CA GLN A 247 -7.12 8.90 -14.68
C GLN A 247 -7.18 9.75 -15.94
N GLN A 248 -6.06 10.35 -16.35
CA GLN A 248 -5.99 11.18 -17.56
C GLN A 248 -6.40 10.40 -18.82
N ILE A 249 -5.92 9.16 -18.96
CA ILE A 249 -6.30 8.29 -20.07
C ILE A 249 -7.81 8.03 -20.03
N GLN A 250 -8.36 7.62 -18.87
CA GLN A 250 -9.78 7.34 -18.73
C GLN A 250 -10.64 8.57 -19.06
N SER A 251 -10.32 9.72 -18.47
CA SER A 251 -11.04 10.97 -18.74
C SER A 251 -11.00 11.32 -20.22
N SER A 252 -9.89 11.05 -20.92
CA SER A 252 -9.77 11.28 -22.37
C SER A 252 -10.63 10.34 -23.23
N LEU A 253 -11.07 9.20 -22.68
CA LEU A 253 -11.99 8.28 -23.36
C LEU A 253 -13.43 8.82 -23.35
N LEU A 254 -13.82 9.54 -22.30
CA LEU A 254 -15.12 10.19 -22.23
C LEU A 254 -15.19 11.37 -23.23
N PRO A 255 -16.37 11.67 -23.80
CA PRO A 255 -16.54 12.82 -24.68
C PRO A 255 -16.15 14.12 -23.97
N GLN A 256 -15.09 14.78 -24.47
CA GLN A 256 -14.66 16.10 -23.97
C GLN A 256 -15.67 17.19 -24.32
N GLU A 257 -16.27 17.07 -25.49
CA GLU A 257 -17.36 17.90 -25.96
C GLU A 257 -18.41 16.97 -26.58
N LEU A 258 -19.69 17.21 -26.26
CA LEU A 258 -20.79 16.50 -26.90
C LEU A 258 -21.03 17.10 -28.30
N PRO A 259 -21.34 16.28 -29.31
CA PRO A 259 -21.70 16.78 -30.63
C PRO A 259 -22.92 17.73 -30.55
N SER A 260 -22.88 18.80 -31.35
CA SER A 260 -23.98 19.76 -31.41
C SER A 260 -24.93 19.44 -32.57
N TYR A 261 -26.23 19.41 -32.28
CA TYR A 261 -27.29 19.21 -33.27
C TYR A 261 -28.32 20.34 -33.17
N PRO A 262 -28.80 20.92 -34.29
CA PRO A 262 -29.78 22.02 -34.24
C PRO A 262 -31.09 21.67 -33.52
N ALA A 263 -31.51 20.40 -33.58
CA ALA A 263 -32.78 19.94 -33.02
C ALA A 263 -32.66 19.45 -31.56
N VAL A 264 -31.44 19.31 -31.03
CA VAL A 264 -31.19 18.63 -29.76
C VAL A 264 -30.09 19.33 -28.98
N GLU A 265 -30.41 19.70 -27.74
CA GLU A 265 -29.43 20.14 -26.76
C GLU A 265 -29.00 18.95 -25.89
N LEU A 266 -27.69 18.74 -25.77
CA LEU A 266 -27.07 17.69 -24.97
C LEU A 266 -26.20 18.31 -23.87
N ALA A 267 -26.28 17.77 -22.67
CA ALA A 267 -25.37 18.09 -21.58
C ALA A 267 -25.03 16.82 -20.81
N ALA A 268 -23.79 16.71 -20.30
CA ALA A 268 -23.39 15.61 -19.44
C ALA A 268 -22.34 16.05 -18.44
N PHE A 269 -22.20 15.31 -17.35
CA PHE A 269 -21.02 15.33 -16.50
C PHE A 269 -20.75 13.94 -15.96
N ASN A 270 -19.48 13.69 -15.63
CA ASN A 270 -19.02 12.56 -14.84
C ASN A 270 -18.09 13.11 -13.76
N LEU A 271 -18.37 12.78 -12.51
CA LEU A 271 -17.56 13.13 -11.36
C LEU A 271 -17.15 11.83 -10.65
N PRO A 272 -15.90 11.36 -10.84
CA PRO A 272 -15.45 10.10 -10.26
C PRO A 272 -15.23 10.21 -8.75
N ALA A 273 -15.52 9.15 -8.00
CA ALA A 273 -15.34 9.06 -6.55
C ALA A 273 -13.88 8.79 -6.13
N MET A 274 -13.11 8.17 -7.03
CA MET A 274 -11.71 7.77 -6.87
C MET A 274 -10.84 8.44 -7.93
N GLU A 275 -9.53 8.15 -7.96
CA GLU A 275 -8.69 8.60 -9.09
C GLU A 275 -9.22 8.05 -10.43
N ILE A 276 -9.85 6.88 -10.47
CA ILE A 276 -10.36 6.27 -11.69
C ILE A 276 -11.74 5.66 -11.42
N GLY A 277 -12.70 5.93 -12.30
CA GLY A 277 -14.11 5.52 -12.16
C GLY A 277 -14.52 4.25 -12.92
N GLY A 278 -15.68 3.68 -12.62
CA GLY A 278 -16.37 2.66 -13.41
C GLY A 278 -17.40 3.26 -14.39
N ASP A 279 -17.87 4.47 -14.10
CA ASP A 279 -18.93 5.13 -14.87
C ASP A 279 -18.51 5.55 -16.29
N TYR A 280 -19.48 5.53 -17.19
CA TYR A 280 -19.31 5.88 -18.59
C TYR A 280 -20.55 6.56 -19.17
N TYR A 281 -20.33 7.56 -20.02
CA TYR A 281 -21.35 8.08 -20.91
C TYR A 281 -20.78 8.34 -22.31
N ASP A 282 -21.64 8.33 -23.33
CA ASP A 282 -21.21 8.64 -24.70
C ASP A 282 -22.34 9.15 -25.60
N CYS A 283 -21.94 9.85 -26.67
CA CYS A 283 -22.78 10.20 -27.81
C CYS A 283 -22.07 9.74 -29.09
N ILE A 284 -22.68 8.75 -29.76
CA ILE A 284 -22.10 8.02 -30.89
C ILE A 284 -22.93 8.31 -32.13
N GLN A 285 -22.30 8.70 -33.23
CA GLN A 285 -23.01 8.83 -34.50
C GLN A 285 -23.29 7.43 -35.08
N ILE A 286 -24.57 7.09 -35.27
CA ILE A 286 -24.98 5.80 -35.86
C ILE A 286 -25.03 5.92 -37.39
N ASP A 287 -25.63 7.01 -37.88
CA ASP A 287 -25.63 7.44 -39.29
C ASP A 287 -25.88 8.96 -39.39
N ASP A 288 -26.29 9.47 -40.56
CA ASP A 288 -26.55 10.90 -40.78
C ASP A 288 -27.80 11.44 -40.03
N LYS A 289 -28.69 10.55 -39.58
CA LYS A 289 -29.99 10.88 -38.98
C LYS A 289 -30.14 10.34 -37.57
N HIS A 290 -29.28 9.44 -37.13
CA HIS A 290 -29.39 8.76 -35.86
C HIS A 290 -28.15 8.95 -35.00
N ILE A 291 -28.40 9.22 -33.72
CA ILE A 291 -27.37 9.25 -32.69
C ILE A 291 -27.67 8.18 -31.64
N GLY A 292 -26.63 7.49 -31.20
CA GLY A 292 -26.63 6.63 -30.04
C GLY A 292 -26.22 7.41 -28.81
N LEU A 293 -26.92 7.21 -27.70
CA LEU A 293 -26.58 7.75 -26.39
C LEU A 293 -26.43 6.58 -25.43
N ALA A 294 -25.36 6.59 -24.65
CA ALA A 294 -25.07 5.54 -23.69
C ALA A 294 -24.75 6.15 -22.32
N ILE A 295 -25.20 5.48 -21.28
CA ILE A 295 -24.74 5.67 -19.90
C ILE A 295 -24.64 4.30 -19.26
N ALA A 296 -23.56 4.06 -18.53
CA ALA A 296 -23.27 2.78 -17.91
C ALA A 296 -22.48 2.96 -16.62
N ASP A 297 -22.66 2.00 -15.72
CA ASP A 297 -21.84 1.81 -14.54
C ASP A 297 -21.29 0.37 -14.55
N VAL A 298 -19.99 0.25 -14.29
CA VAL A 298 -19.27 -1.02 -14.23
C VAL A 298 -19.01 -1.36 -12.78
N SER A 299 -19.58 -2.47 -12.32
CA SER A 299 -19.34 -2.91 -10.96
C SER A 299 -17.87 -3.31 -10.76
N GLY A 300 -17.34 -2.89 -9.61
CA GLY A 300 -15.92 -3.04 -9.27
C GLY A 300 -15.21 -1.70 -9.17
N LYS A 301 -14.48 -1.48 -8.07
CA LYS A 301 -13.84 -0.19 -7.78
C LYS A 301 -12.38 -0.15 -8.24
N GLY A 302 -11.92 1.05 -8.58
CA GLY A 302 -10.51 1.30 -8.96
C GLY A 302 -10.17 0.81 -10.35
N VAL A 303 -8.94 0.27 -10.51
CA VAL A 303 -8.37 -0.02 -11.84
C VAL A 303 -9.16 -1.07 -12.63
N GLY A 304 -9.74 -2.07 -11.96
CA GLY A 304 -10.48 -3.15 -12.63
C GLY A 304 -11.73 -2.66 -13.35
N GLY A 305 -12.60 -1.91 -12.65
CA GLY A 305 -13.81 -1.33 -13.22
C GLY A 305 -13.50 -0.37 -14.37
N ALA A 306 -12.49 0.49 -14.19
CA ALA A 306 -12.07 1.43 -15.22
C ALA A 306 -11.55 0.78 -16.51
N LEU A 307 -10.80 -0.32 -16.40
CA LEU A 307 -10.36 -1.08 -17.56
C LEU A 307 -11.55 -1.72 -18.30
N MET A 308 -12.49 -2.30 -17.55
CA MET A 308 -13.70 -2.87 -18.15
C MET A 308 -14.60 -1.81 -18.78
N MET A 309 -14.68 -0.61 -18.21
CA MET A 309 -15.33 0.55 -18.81
C MET A 309 -14.71 0.88 -20.18
N ALA A 310 -13.38 0.97 -20.26
CA ALA A 310 -12.68 1.26 -21.51
C ALA A 310 -12.90 0.19 -22.59
N VAL A 311 -12.94 -1.08 -22.19
CA VAL A 311 -13.28 -2.21 -23.08
C VAL A 311 -14.74 -2.10 -23.55
N CYS A 312 -15.68 -1.88 -22.63
CA CYS A 312 -17.10 -1.75 -22.90
C CYS A 312 -17.37 -0.64 -23.93
N ARG A 313 -16.82 0.56 -23.69
CA ARG A 313 -16.85 1.68 -24.63
C ARG A 313 -16.34 1.30 -26.01
N SER A 314 -15.20 0.62 -26.07
CA SER A 314 -14.56 0.26 -27.34
C SER A 314 -15.44 -0.71 -28.14
N VAL A 315 -15.99 -1.73 -27.49
CA VAL A 315 -16.93 -2.67 -28.11
C VAL A 315 -18.20 -1.97 -28.58
N LEU A 316 -18.78 -1.10 -27.73
CA LEU A 316 -19.97 -0.33 -28.08
C LEU A 316 -19.75 0.53 -29.33
N ARG A 317 -18.67 1.34 -29.37
CA ARG A 317 -18.39 2.21 -30.51
C ARG A 317 -18.13 1.46 -31.82
N VAL A 318 -17.53 0.26 -31.75
CA VAL A 318 -17.28 -0.57 -32.94
C VAL A 318 -18.59 -1.17 -33.49
N ASN A 319 -19.52 -1.52 -32.61
CA ASN A 319 -20.78 -2.19 -32.98
C ASN A 319 -21.94 -1.22 -33.26
N ALA A 320 -21.88 0.01 -32.77
CA ALA A 320 -22.96 1.00 -32.91
C ALA A 320 -23.37 1.36 -34.35
N PRO A 321 -22.45 1.48 -35.35
CA PRO A 321 -22.82 1.92 -36.69
C PRO A 321 -23.89 1.02 -37.34
N ASN A 322 -24.96 1.63 -37.85
CA ASN A 322 -26.13 0.97 -38.47
C ASN A 322 -26.93 0.02 -37.55
N VAL A 323 -26.75 0.10 -36.22
CA VAL A 323 -27.57 -0.64 -35.24
C VAL A 323 -28.61 0.29 -34.63
N TYR A 324 -29.87 0.15 -35.06
CA TYR A 324 -30.98 1.00 -34.63
C TYR A 324 -31.74 0.49 -33.42
N ASP A 325 -31.71 -0.83 -33.18
CA ASP A 325 -32.42 -1.48 -32.09
C ASP A 325 -31.53 -1.57 -30.84
N PRO A 326 -31.86 -0.86 -29.75
CA PRO A 326 -31.03 -0.84 -28.55
C PRO A 326 -30.91 -2.20 -27.86
N ALA A 327 -31.98 -3.00 -27.83
CA ALA A 327 -31.94 -4.34 -27.24
C ALA A 327 -30.94 -5.25 -27.98
N SER A 328 -30.93 -5.23 -29.31
CA SER A 328 -29.95 -5.95 -30.13
C SER A 328 -28.52 -5.52 -29.83
N MET A 329 -28.28 -4.22 -29.63
CA MET A 329 -26.97 -3.70 -29.23
C MET A 329 -26.55 -4.24 -27.86
N LEU A 330 -27.41 -4.16 -26.84
CA LEU A 330 -27.11 -4.68 -25.51
C LEU A 330 -26.86 -6.20 -25.52
N CYS A 331 -27.62 -6.97 -26.31
CA CYS A 331 -27.38 -8.40 -26.47
C CYS A 331 -26.00 -8.68 -27.06
N SER A 332 -25.59 -7.92 -28.09
CA SER A 332 -24.26 -8.03 -28.68
C SER A 332 -23.14 -7.68 -27.70
N LEU A 333 -23.34 -6.67 -26.84
CA LEU A 333 -22.41 -6.37 -25.76
C LEU A 333 -22.32 -7.52 -24.77
N ASN A 334 -23.44 -8.08 -24.32
CA ASN A 334 -23.43 -9.20 -23.38
C ASN A 334 -22.68 -10.41 -23.94
N GLU A 335 -22.94 -10.79 -25.18
CA GLU A 335 -22.22 -11.88 -25.84
C GLU A 335 -20.70 -11.65 -25.91
N THR A 336 -20.28 -10.39 -26.12
CA THR A 336 -18.86 -10.04 -26.26
C THR A 336 -18.15 -9.90 -24.91
N LEU A 337 -18.81 -9.29 -23.93
CA LEU A 337 -18.22 -8.87 -22.66
C LEU A 337 -18.35 -9.93 -21.56
N ALA A 338 -19.43 -10.72 -21.54
CA ALA A 338 -19.71 -11.65 -20.43
C ALA A 338 -18.58 -12.66 -20.18
N SER A 339 -17.92 -13.15 -21.23
CA SER A 339 -16.80 -14.09 -21.09
C SER A 339 -15.50 -13.47 -20.57
N ASN A 340 -15.40 -12.14 -20.56
CA ASN A 340 -14.21 -11.39 -20.14
C ASN A 340 -14.39 -10.70 -18.78
N LEU A 341 -15.61 -10.68 -18.24
CA LEU A 341 -15.90 -10.17 -16.91
C LEU A 341 -15.44 -11.18 -15.85
N ALA A 342 -14.89 -10.68 -14.73
CA ALA A 342 -14.65 -11.52 -13.55
C ALA A 342 -16.00 -11.97 -12.96
N GLU A 343 -16.00 -13.06 -12.18
CA GLU A 343 -17.24 -13.67 -11.65
C GLU A 343 -18.11 -12.71 -10.81
N ASP A 344 -17.52 -11.65 -10.25
CA ASP A 344 -18.18 -10.63 -9.42
C ASP A 344 -18.40 -9.28 -10.14
N MET A 345 -18.04 -9.18 -11.42
CA MET A 345 -18.22 -7.96 -12.21
C MET A 345 -19.43 -8.05 -13.14
N PHE A 346 -20.17 -6.96 -13.23
CA PHE A 346 -21.31 -6.78 -14.12
C PHE A 346 -21.36 -5.32 -14.60
N ILE A 347 -22.10 -5.06 -15.67
CA ILE A 347 -22.24 -3.71 -16.21
C ILE A 347 -23.72 -3.37 -16.29
N SER A 348 -24.14 -2.32 -15.59
CA SER A 348 -25.44 -1.72 -15.81
C SER A 348 -25.32 -0.74 -17.00
N MET A 349 -26.24 -0.79 -17.95
CA MET A 349 -26.22 0.14 -19.09
C MET A 349 -27.62 0.54 -19.56
N LEU A 350 -27.81 1.83 -19.85
CA LEU A 350 -28.90 2.34 -20.66
C LEU A 350 -28.34 2.75 -22.03
N TYR A 351 -28.90 2.18 -23.09
CA TYR A 351 -28.57 2.56 -24.46
C TYR A 351 -29.80 3.07 -25.19
N MET A 352 -29.64 4.18 -25.91
CA MET A 352 -30.71 4.88 -26.59
C MET A 352 -30.29 5.25 -28.00
N VAL A 353 -31.23 5.22 -28.94
CA VAL A 353 -31.07 5.65 -30.33
C VAL A 353 -32.12 6.70 -30.63
N LEU A 354 -31.67 7.90 -30.96
CA LEU A 354 -32.54 9.02 -31.33
C LEU A 354 -32.44 9.31 -32.82
N ASN A 355 -33.59 9.33 -33.49
CA ASN A 355 -33.71 9.88 -34.82
C ASN A 355 -33.86 11.41 -34.74
N LEU A 356 -32.91 12.14 -35.32
CA LEU A 356 -32.81 13.60 -35.29
C LEU A 356 -33.87 14.32 -36.15
N GLU A 357 -34.53 13.63 -37.08
CA GLU A 357 -35.57 14.21 -37.94
C GLU A 357 -36.98 13.98 -37.36
N THR A 358 -37.24 12.79 -36.83
CA THR A 358 -38.57 12.39 -36.33
C THR A 358 -38.72 12.56 -34.82
N HIS A 359 -37.61 12.75 -34.11
CA HIS A 359 -37.53 12.75 -32.65
C HIS A 359 -38.03 11.45 -32.01
N GLN A 360 -38.02 10.35 -32.78
CA GLN A 360 -38.28 9.02 -32.25
C GLN A 360 -37.06 8.55 -31.46
N LEU A 361 -37.27 8.27 -30.18
CA LEU A 361 -36.28 7.69 -29.29
C LEU A 361 -36.64 6.22 -29.05
N SER A 362 -35.72 5.33 -29.41
CA SER A 362 -35.72 3.93 -29.01
C SER A 362 -34.74 3.74 -27.86
N PHE A 363 -35.08 3.00 -26.82
CA PHE A 363 -34.15 2.73 -25.71
C PHE A 363 -34.35 1.34 -25.10
N ALA A 364 -33.30 0.82 -24.49
CA ALA A 364 -33.31 -0.42 -23.70
C ALA A 364 -32.39 -0.29 -22.50
N ARG A 365 -32.73 -0.97 -21.40
CA ARG A 365 -31.94 -1.01 -20.16
C ARG A 365 -31.40 -2.42 -19.91
N ALA A 366 -30.11 -2.53 -19.68
CA ALA A 366 -29.46 -3.68 -19.08
C ALA A 366 -29.25 -3.42 -17.58
N GLY A 367 -30.34 -3.43 -16.81
CA GLY A 367 -30.32 -3.26 -15.34
C GLY A 367 -29.92 -1.87 -14.82
N HIS A 368 -29.71 -0.89 -15.69
CA HIS A 368 -29.38 0.49 -15.30
C HIS A 368 -30.59 1.26 -14.75
N GLU A 369 -30.35 2.42 -14.16
CA GLU A 369 -31.39 3.33 -13.67
C GLU A 369 -32.36 3.80 -14.76
N ALA A 370 -33.61 4.04 -14.35
CA ALA A 370 -34.68 4.45 -15.25
C ALA A 370 -34.50 5.91 -15.68
N PRO A 371 -34.50 6.24 -16.99
CA PRO A 371 -34.40 7.62 -17.40
C PRO A 371 -35.68 8.38 -17.05
N ILE A 372 -35.52 9.64 -16.66
CA ILE A 372 -36.60 10.53 -16.21
C ILE A 372 -36.97 11.46 -17.36
N LEU A 373 -38.24 11.42 -17.78
CA LEU A 373 -38.80 12.27 -18.82
C LEU A 373 -39.72 13.32 -18.21
N ILE A 374 -39.52 14.58 -18.56
CA ILE A 374 -40.47 15.66 -18.32
C ILE A 374 -40.94 16.25 -19.65
N ARG A 375 -42.25 16.25 -19.85
CA ARG A 375 -42.88 16.82 -21.04
C ARG A 375 -43.00 18.32 -20.89
N LYS A 376 -42.87 19.06 -22.00
CA LYS A 376 -43.04 20.52 -21.97
C LYS A 376 -44.42 20.92 -21.43
N GLY A 377 -44.42 21.71 -20.36
CA GLY A 377 -45.63 22.23 -19.72
C GLY A 377 -46.30 21.25 -18.73
N GLU A 378 -45.75 20.04 -18.55
CA GLU A 378 -46.15 19.16 -17.45
C GLU A 378 -45.37 19.50 -16.19
N ALA A 379 -46.05 19.45 -15.04
CA ALA A 379 -45.44 19.73 -13.75
C ALA A 379 -44.76 18.51 -13.12
N LYS A 380 -45.02 17.30 -13.65
CA LYS A 380 -44.53 16.05 -13.08
C LYS A 380 -43.67 15.29 -14.06
N ALA A 381 -42.53 14.82 -13.59
CA ALA A 381 -41.69 13.93 -14.38
C ALA A 381 -42.18 12.47 -14.30
N ALA A 382 -41.84 11.68 -15.31
CA ALA A 382 -42.16 10.25 -15.38
C ALA A 382 -40.87 9.44 -15.60
N GLN A 383 -40.66 8.41 -14.78
CA GLN A 383 -39.62 7.41 -15.01
C GLN A 383 -40.05 6.45 -16.12
N LEU A 384 -39.16 6.21 -17.08
CA LEU A 384 -39.41 5.29 -18.18
C LEU A 384 -38.89 3.90 -17.81
N GLU A 385 -39.74 3.14 -17.11
CA GLU A 385 -39.41 1.78 -16.69
C GLU A 385 -39.41 0.79 -17.85
N THR A 386 -38.40 -0.09 -17.89
CA THR A 386 -38.31 -1.22 -18.83
C THR A 386 -37.74 -2.43 -18.12
N ASN A 387 -38.10 -3.62 -18.58
CA ASN A 387 -37.43 -4.83 -18.13
C ASN A 387 -35.95 -4.81 -18.55
N GLY A 388 -35.12 -5.50 -17.78
CA GLY A 388 -33.71 -5.66 -18.09
C GLY A 388 -32.92 -6.37 -17.01
N ILE A 389 -31.75 -6.88 -17.38
CA ILE A 389 -30.78 -7.47 -16.46
C ILE A 389 -29.38 -6.95 -16.82
N VAL A 390 -28.51 -6.79 -15.82
CA VAL A 390 -27.15 -6.28 -16.04
C VAL A 390 -26.34 -7.22 -16.93
N ILE A 391 -25.43 -6.64 -17.72
CA ILE A 391 -24.52 -7.37 -18.61
C ILE A 391 -23.55 -8.20 -17.78
N GLY A 392 -23.32 -9.45 -18.19
CA GLY A 392 -22.36 -10.37 -17.56
C GLY A 392 -22.92 -11.26 -16.46
N LEU A 393 -24.14 -11.01 -15.99
CA LEU A 393 -24.72 -11.75 -14.85
C LEU A 393 -25.32 -13.11 -15.24
N VAL A 394 -25.90 -13.22 -16.43
CA VAL A 394 -26.60 -14.42 -16.91
C VAL A 394 -26.14 -14.80 -18.31
N ASP A 395 -26.45 -16.04 -18.71
CA ASP A 395 -26.19 -16.49 -20.08
C ASP A 395 -26.94 -15.64 -21.12
N LYS A 396 -26.48 -15.72 -22.37
CA LYS A 396 -26.99 -14.88 -23.47
C LYS A 396 -28.46 -15.15 -23.80
N GLU A 397 -28.94 -16.38 -23.62
CA GLU A 397 -30.32 -16.74 -23.89
C GLU A 397 -31.26 -16.08 -22.88
N VAL A 398 -30.92 -16.16 -21.60
CA VAL A 398 -31.69 -15.50 -20.52
C VAL A 398 -31.60 -13.98 -20.67
N PHE A 399 -30.40 -13.44 -20.92
CA PHE A 399 -30.20 -12.01 -21.15
C PHE A 399 -31.09 -11.50 -22.29
N GLY A 400 -31.02 -12.13 -23.47
CA GLY A 400 -31.80 -11.71 -24.64
C GLY A 400 -33.31 -11.82 -24.46
N SER A 401 -33.80 -12.69 -23.58
CA SER A 401 -35.22 -12.78 -23.24
C SER A 401 -35.70 -11.70 -22.25
N ALA A 402 -34.78 -11.07 -21.53
CA ALA A 402 -35.08 -10.08 -20.48
C ALA A 402 -34.96 -8.63 -20.97
N ILE A 403 -34.16 -8.36 -22.00
CA ILE A 403 -33.99 -7.02 -22.56
C ILE A 403 -35.11 -6.69 -23.55
N GLU A 404 -35.70 -5.50 -23.42
CA GLU A 404 -36.74 -5.01 -24.31
C GLU A 404 -36.43 -3.60 -24.83
N THR A 405 -36.73 -3.35 -26.11
CA THR A 405 -36.71 -2.00 -26.69
C THR A 405 -38.06 -1.33 -26.49
N GLN A 406 -38.06 -0.14 -25.88
CA GLN A 406 -39.20 0.76 -25.87
C GLN A 406 -39.02 1.89 -26.88
N ASN A 407 -40.13 2.41 -27.39
CA ASN A 407 -40.15 3.50 -28.36
C ASN A 407 -41.05 4.62 -27.88
N ILE A 408 -40.53 5.84 -27.88
CA ILE A 408 -41.30 7.05 -27.59
C ILE A 408 -41.01 8.12 -28.66
N THR A 409 -41.94 9.05 -28.83
CA THR A 409 -41.69 10.27 -29.61
C THR A 409 -41.50 11.42 -28.64
N LEU A 410 -40.39 12.15 -28.79
CA LEU A 410 -40.10 13.36 -28.04
C LEU A 410 -40.62 14.58 -28.81
N HIS A 411 -41.11 15.58 -28.10
CA HIS A 411 -41.64 16.82 -28.66
C HIS A 411 -40.75 18.01 -28.28
N PRO A 412 -40.78 19.11 -29.06
CA PRO A 412 -40.02 20.32 -28.74
C PRO A 412 -40.24 20.79 -27.30
N GLY A 413 -39.15 20.94 -26.56
CA GLY A 413 -39.05 21.29 -25.15
C GLY A 413 -39.17 20.13 -24.16
N ASP A 414 -39.40 18.90 -24.62
CA ASP A 414 -39.28 17.71 -23.76
C ASP A 414 -37.82 17.52 -23.33
N LEU A 415 -37.65 17.13 -22.07
CA LEU A 415 -36.36 16.91 -21.43
C LEU A 415 -36.29 15.49 -20.88
N LEU A 416 -35.26 14.77 -21.28
CA LEU A 416 -34.92 13.44 -20.79
C LEU A 416 -33.61 13.52 -20.00
N VAL A 417 -33.60 12.98 -18.78
CA VAL A 417 -32.45 12.95 -17.89
C VAL A 417 -32.12 11.50 -17.55
N THR A 418 -30.83 11.16 -17.62
CA THR A 418 -30.29 9.84 -17.29
C THR A 418 -29.17 10.02 -16.28
N TYR A 419 -29.01 9.05 -15.38
CA TYR A 419 -28.11 9.17 -14.24
C TYR A 419 -27.61 7.79 -13.79
N THR A 420 -26.47 7.76 -13.11
CA THR A 420 -25.98 6.60 -12.35
C THR A 420 -26.44 6.69 -10.89
N ASP A 421 -26.51 5.53 -10.22
CA ASP A 421 -26.95 5.41 -8.83
C ASP A 421 -26.10 6.23 -7.85
N GLY A 422 -24.83 6.51 -8.15
CA GLY A 422 -24.00 7.40 -7.33
C GLY A 422 -24.54 8.83 -7.16
N ILE A 423 -25.50 9.25 -7.99
CA ILE A 423 -26.29 10.48 -7.76
C ILE A 423 -27.30 10.30 -6.62
N THR A 424 -28.11 9.25 -6.67
CA THR A 424 -29.20 9.01 -5.72
C THR A 424 -28.70 8.44 -4.40
N GLU A 425 -27.64 7.61 -4.44
CA GLU A 425 -27.00 7.00 -3.27
C GLU A 425 -25.95 7.93 -2.61
N ALA A 426 -25.86 9.19 -3.05
CA ALA A 426 -24.95 10.16 -2.46
C ALA A 426 -25.31 10.41 -0.97
N MET A 427 -24.37 10.15 -0.06
CA MET A 427 -24.63 10.21 1.39
C MET A 427 -24.15 11.50 2.06
N ASN A 428 -24.94 12.00 3.02
CA ASN A 428 -24.55 13.08 3.93
C ASN A 428 -23.77 12.55 5.16
N SER A 429 -23.49 13.41 6.14
CA SER A 429 -22.76 13.03 7.37
C SER A 429 -23.54 12.15 8.34
N GLU A 430 -24.85 11.99 8.11
CA GLU A 430 -25.75 11.16 8.90
C GLU A 430 -26.04 9.82 8.19
N ASP A 431 -25.27 9.49 7.14
CA ASP A 431 -25.44 8.32 6.28
C ASP A 431 -26.82 8.26 5.59
N GLU A 432 -27.46 9.42 5.39
CA GLU A 432 -28.71 9.52 4.62
C GLU A 432 -28.41 9.77 3.14
N GLU A 433 -29.07 9.02 2.27
CA GLU A 433 -28.98 9.15 0.82
C GLU A 433 -29.72 10.39 0.30
N TRP A 434 -29.23 10.98 -0.78
CA TRP A 434 -29.89 12.10 -1.44
C TRP A 434 -31.24 11.68 -2.05
N GLY A 435 -31.32 10.48 -2.60
CA GLY A 435 -32.57 9.84 -3.02
C GLY A 435 -33.16 10.35 -4.33
N THR A 436 -33.93 9.47 -4.96
CA THR A 436 -34.60 9.71 -6.24
C THR A 436 -35.64 10.83 -6.17
N GLU A 437 -36.30 11.01 -5.02
CA GLU A 437 -37.29 12.06 -4.82
C GLU A 437 -36.68 13.46 -4.97
N ASN A 438 -35.48 13.68 -4.43
CA ASN A 438 -34.79 14.95 -4.55
C ASN A 438 -34.28 15.20 -5.98
N LEU A 439 -33.83 14.15 -6.67
CA LEU A 439 -33.48 14.22 -8.09
C LEU A 439 -34.68 14.64 -8.96
N VAL A 440 -35.81 13.97 -8.80
CA VAL A 440 -37.05 14.28 -9.54
C VAL A 440 -37.50 15.70 -9.24
N ALA A 441 -37.51 16.13 -7.98
CA ALA A 441 -37.90 17.49 -7.60
C ALA A 441 -36.97 18.56 -8.21
N ALA A 442 -35.66 18.28 -8.30
CA ALA A 442 -34.71 19.18 -8.96
C ALA A 442 -34.97 19.28 -10.47
N ILE A 443 -35.24 18.15 -11.13
CA ILE A 443 -35.59 18.11 -12.56
C ILE A 443 -36.88 18.89 -12.84
N GLU A 444 -37.93 18.65 -12.06
CA GLU A 444 -39.22 19.35 -12.19
C GLU A 444 -39.08 20.87 -12.02
N ARG A 445 -38.27 21.31 -11.05
CA ARG A 445 -38.02 22.75 -10.80
C ARG A 445 -37.32 23.44 -11.97
N MET A 446 -36.47 22.72 -12.71
CA MET A 446 -35.63 23.28 -13.76
C MET A 446 -35.98 22.80 -15.17
N ALA A 447 -37.18 22.25 -15.36
CA ALA A 447 -37.64 21.71 -16.64
C ALA A 447 -37.49 22.68 -17.83
N ASP A 448 -37.74 23.98 -17.59
CA ASP A 448 -37.65 25.03 -18.61
C ASP A 448 -36.22 25.54 -18.85
N ALA A 449 -35.26 25.22 -17.97
CA ALA A 449 -33.86 25.65 -18.10
C ALA A 449 -33.13 24.92 -19.25
N SER A 450 -31.92 25.39 -19.58
CA SER A 450 -31.04 24.66 -20.48
C SER A 450 -30.63 23.32 -19.84
N ALA A 451 -30.30 22.31 -20.66
CA ALA A 451 -29.83 21.01 -20.17
C ALA A 451 -28.53 21.19 -19.35
N HIS A 452 -27.69 22.15 -19.74
CA HIS A 452 -26.47 22.48 -19.01
C HIS A 452 -26.73 23.08 -17.62
N ASP A 453 -27.64 24.08 -17.54
CA ASP A 453 -27.96 24.73 -16.26
C ASP A 453 -28.64 23.77 -15.29
N LEU A 454 -29.52 22.90 -15.80
CA LEU A 454 -30.14 21.83 -15.04
C LEU A 454 -29.10 20.92 -14.38
N LEU A 455 -28.18 20.36 -15.17
CA LEU A 455 -27.19 19.43 -14.65
C LEU A 455 -26.23 20.11 -13.66
N ASN A 456 -25.88 21.38 -13.90
CA ASN A 456 -25.06 22.15 -12.97
C ASN A 456 -25.74 22.38 -11.62
N ASP A 457 -27.03 22.70 -11.62
CA ASP A 457 -27.80 22.90 -10.39
C ASP A 457 -27.99 21.58 -9.62
N ILE A 458 -28.28 20.47 -10.31
CA ILE A 458 -28.34 19.15 -9.68
C ILE A 458 -26.99 18.81 -9.05
N ARG A 459 -25.90 18.91 -9.81
CA ARG A 459 -24.55 18.66 -9.29
C ARG A 459 -24.25 19.50 -8.05
N GLN A 460 -24.55 20.80 -8.08
CA GLN A 460 -24.30 21.67 -6.93
C GLN A 460 -25.18 21.29 -5.74
N SER A 461 -26.43 20.88 -5.97
CA SER A 461 -27.36 20.44 -4.94
C SER A 461 -26.86 19.17 -4.25
N VAL A 462 -26.42 18.16 -5.00
CA VAL A 462 -25.84 16.91 -4.46
C VAL A 462 -24.57 17.21 -3.67
N LEU A 463 -23.64 17.99 -4.22
CA LEU A 463 -22.40 18.34 -3.52
C LEU A 463 -22.64 19.13 -2.24
N THR A 464 -23.67 19.98 -2.22
CA THR A 464 -24.06 20.73 -1.01
C THR A 464 -24.65 19.79 0.04
N PHE A 465 -25.43 18.79 -0.37
CA PHE A 465 -26.00 17.77 0.53
C PHE A 465 -24.92 16.87 1.13
N VAL A 466 -23.97 16.39 0.32
CA VAL A 466 -22.85 15.55 0.75
C VAL A 466 -21.91 16.31 1.69
N GLY A 467 -21.68 17.61 1.44
CA GLY A 467 -20.82 18.47 2.25
C GLY A 467 -19.34 18.09 2.15
N ASN A 468 -18.68 17.85 3.29
CA ASN A 468 -17.26 17.47 3.34
C ASN A 468 -17.04 15.95 3.41
N ASN A 469 -18.10 15.15 3.24
CA ASN A 469 -17.97 13.69 3.24
C ASN A 469 -17.32 13.19 1.95
N ARG A 470 -16.74 11.99 2.03
CA ARG A 470 -16.14 11.35 0.87
C ARG A 470 -17.24 10.81 -0.04
N GLN A 471 -17.10 11.04 -1.34
CA GLN A 471 -17.94 10.41 -2.35
C GLN A 471 -17.73 8.90 -2.36
N TYR A 472 -18.81 8.12 -2.33
CA TYR A 472 -18.76 6.66 -2.26
C TYR A 472 -18.75 5.99 -3.63
N ASP A 473 -19.46 6.58 -4.59
CA ASP A 473 -19.56 6.08 -5.96
C ASP A 473 -19.56 7.20 -7.01
N ASP A 474 -19.24 6.85 -8.24
CA ASP A 474 -19.14 7.79 -9.36
C ASP A 474 -20.50 8.44 -9.65
N MET A 475 -20.46 9.73 -10.01
CA MET A 475 -21.67 10.50 -10.29
C MET A 475 -21.69 10.89 -11.76
N THR A 476 -22.57 10.25 -12.53
CA THR A 476 -22.71 10.53 -13.97
C THR A 476 -24.13 10.90 -14.31
N MET A 477 -24.28 11.93 -15.14
CA MET A 477 -25.56 12.30 -15.70
C MET A 477 -25.41 12.71 -17.16
N LEU A 478 -26.44 12.40 -17.95
CA LEU A 478 -26.61 12.85 -19.32
C LEU A 478 -28.05 13.35 -19.50
N ALA A 479 -28.20 14.56 -20.02
CA ALA A 479 -29.47 15.21 -20.30
C ALA A 479 -29.60 15.50 -21.80
N LEU A 480 -30.82 15.31 -22.30
CA LEU A 480 -31.22 15.55 -23.67
C LEU A 480 -32.49 16.40 -23.68
N LYS A 481 -32.46 17.55 -24.38
CA LYS A 481 -33.62 18.43 -24.56
C LYS A 481 -33.88 18.68 -26.04
N ILE A 482 -35.11 18.45 -26.49
CA ILE A 482 -35.52 18.74 -27.88
C ILE A 482 -35.78 20.24 -28.03
N GLN A 483 -35.29 20.85 -29.11
CA GLN A 483 -35.44 22.29 -29.39
C GLN A 483 -36.69 22.63 -30.19
#